data_AF-A0A0C2DU50-F1
#
_entry.id   AF-A0A0C2DU50-F1
#
_cell.length_a   1.000
_cell.length_b   1.000
_cell.length_c   1.000
_cell.angle_alpha   90.00
_cell.angle_beta   90.00
_cell.angle_gamma   90.00
#
_symmetry.space_group_name_H-M   'P 1'
#
loop_
_entity.id
_entity.type
_entity.pdbx_description
1 polymer ?
#
loop_
_entity_poly.entity_id
_entity_poly.type
_entity_poly.pdbx_seq_one_letter_code
_entity_poly.pdbx_strand_id
1 'polypeptide(L)'
;MQARKIRYDVIGLTETGRHRTCDSRGVGGVGVLVNTNLVMNIDSFEQLTTRIGRLRLRRCGSIPALIIFVAYAPTSSYGKEEIEAFYMNLEKFHKENHTFYKHLRDSVRSAEGSRATKRRQSYEIHELIRQRGAAKAAGNYQLTSELAKRCRVAIKEHLK
;
A
#
# COMPACT_ATOMS: atom_id res chain seq x y z
N MET A 1 -22.96 30.51 4.09
CA MET A 1 -22.22 29.25 4.36
C MET A 1 -21.00 29.20 3.45
N GLN A 2 -19.78 29.12 4.00
CA GLN A 2 -18.60 28.81 3.20
C GLN A 2 -18.42 27.29 3.15
N ALA A 3 -18.48 26.71 1.95
CA ALA A 3 -18.21 25.30 1.75
C ALA A 3 -16.71 25.03 1.87
N ARG A 4 -16.31 24.21 2.85
CA ARG A 4 -14.92 23.72 2.97
C ARG A 4 -14.72 22.56 1.99
N LYS A 5 -13.78 22.70 1.06
CA LYS A 5 -13.46 21.69 0.05
C LYS A 5 -12.65 20.57 0.71
N ILE A 6 -13.21 19.36 0.79
CA ILE A 6 -12.48 18.18 1.24
C ILE A 6 -11.54 17.76 0.11
N ARG A 7 -10.26 17.56 0.43
CA ARG A 7 -9.29 16.96 -0.50
C ARG A 7 -9.45 15.44 -0.44
N TYR A 8 -9.57 14.80 -1.60
CA TYR A 8 -9.71 13.36 -1.74
C TYR A 8 -8.85 12.87 -2.91
N ASP A 9 -8.48 11.60 -2.90
CA ASP A 9 -7.77 10.94 -4.00
C ASP A 9 -8.71 10.05 -4.82
N VAL A 10 -9.53 9.24 -4.15
CA VAL A 10 -10.59 8.41 -4.75
C VAL A 10 -11.80 8.41 -3.83
N ILE A 11 -12.99 8.59 -4.38
CA ILE A 11 -14.29 8.49 -3.68
C ILE A 11 -15.15 7.46 -4.40
N GLY A 12 -15.61 6.45 -3.66
CA GLY A 12 -16.63 5.53 -4.15
C GLY A 12 -18.02 6.16 -4.12
N LEU A 13 -18.76 6.04 -5.21
CA LEU A 13 -20.15 6.42 -5.32
C LEU A 13 -21.00 5.16 -5.45
N THR A 14 -22.08 5.11 -4.69
CA THR A 14 -23.08 4.06 -4.75
C THR A 14 -24.41 4.70 -5.10
N GLU A 15 -25.32 3.95 -5.72
CA GLU A 15 -26.64 4.44 -6.14
C GLU A 15 -26.59 5.50 -7.26
N THR A 16 -25.63 5.40 -8.19
CA THR A 16 -25.47 6.34 -9.33
C THR A 16 -26.53 6.16 -10.44
N GLY A 17 -27.77 5.84 -10.06
CA GLY A 17 -28.87 5.52 -10.97
C GLY A 17 -29.03 6.56 -12.07
N ARG A 18 -28.92 6.13 -13.34
CA ARG A 18 -29.28 6.98 -14.47
C ARG A 18 -30.79 7.21 -14.43
N HIS A 19 -31.16 8.49 -14.34
CA HIS A 19 -32.54 8.93 -14.51
C HIS A 19 -32.99 8.62 -15.94
N ARG A 20 -33.69 7.51 -16.17
CA ARG A 20 -34.67 7.37 -17.25
C ARG A 20 -35.92 6.67 -16.73
N THR A 21 -36.98 7.49 -16.70
CA THR A 21 -38.41 7.19 -16.61
C THR A 21 -38.86 6.35 -15.41
N CYS A 22 -39.69 6.97 -14.57
CA CYS A 22 -40.48 6.32 -13.55
C CYS A 22 -41.19 5.09 -14.14
N ASP A 23 -40.80 3.89 -13.70
CA ASP A 23 -41.69 2.75 -13.40
C ASP A 23 -41.00 1.38 -13.22
N SER A 24 -39.68 1.32 -13.02
CA SER A 24 -39.06 0.06 -12.58
C SER A 24 -37.87 0.29 -11.65
N ARG A 25 -38.07 -0.06 -10.37
CA ARG A 25 -37.08 -0.37 -9.32
C ARG A 25 -35.64 -0.01 -9.72
N GLY A 26 -35.23 1.23 -9.43
CA GLY A 26 -33.92 1.76 -9.77
C GLY A 26 -32.79 0.97 -9.12
N VAL A 27 -32.14 0.08 -9.88
CA VAL A 27 -31.06 -0.76 -9.37
C VAL A 27 -29.78 0.07 -9.38
N GLY A 28 -29.28 0.36 -8.17
CA GLY A 28 -28.13 1.21 -7.90
C GLY A 28 -26.89 0.83 -8.69
N GLY A 29 -26.27 1.84 -9.30
CA GLY A 29 -24.97 1.74 -9.94
C GLY A 29 -23.82 2.02 -8.97
N VAL A 30 -22.64 1.52 -9.29
CA VAL A 30 -21.37 1.89 -8.64
C VAL A 30 -20.62 2.84 -9.54
N GLY A 31 -20.15 3.94 -8.98
CA GLY A 31 -19.27 4.90 -9.65
C GLY A 31 -18.05 5.21 -8.81
N VAL A 32 -17.05 5.83 -9.42
CA VAL A 32 -15.86 6.29 -8.71
C VAL A 32 -15.51 7.69 -9.18
N LEU A 33 -15.30 8.60 -8.23
CA LEU A 33 -14.75 9.92 -8.48
C LEU A 33 -13.27 9.90 -8.12
N VAL A 34 -12.41 10.19 -9.08
CA VAL A 34 -10.95 10.16 -8.90
C VAL A 34 -10.43 11.59 -8.99
N ASN A 35 -9.48 11.94 -8.13
CA ASN A 35 -8.79 13.22 -8.18
C ASN A 35 -8.09 13.40 -9.53
N THR A 36 -8.14 14.61 -10.09
CA THR A 36 -7.49 14.97 -11.36
C THR A 36 -6.01 14.56 -11.41
N ASN A 37 -5.29 14.65 -10.30
CA ASN A 37 -3.87 14.26 -10.20
C ASN A 37 -3.64 12.76 -10.44
N LEU A 38 -4.67 11.93 -10.24
CA LEU A 38 -4.61 10.47 -10.42
C LEU A 38 -5.21 10.02 -11.75
N VAL A 39 -5.79 10.92 -12.56
CA VAL A 39 -6.45 10.56 -13.83
C VAL A 39 -5.50 9.86 -14.80
N MET A 40 -4.25 10.32 -14.91
CA MET A 40 -3.23 9.66 -15.76
C MET A 40 -2.83 8.28 -15.26
N ASN A 41 -3.12 7.97 -13.99
CA ASN A 41 -2.84 6.69 -13.37
C ASN A 41 -4.05 5.74 -13.44
N ILE A 42 -5.17 6.13 -14.06
CA ILE A 42 -6.30 5.22 -14.28
C ILE A 42 -5.94 4.24 -15.39
N ASP A 43 -6.03 2.95 -15.08
CA ASP A 43 -5.86 1.87 -16.06
C ASP A 43 -7.22 1.45 -16.59
N SER A 44 -8.11 1.01 -15.70
CA SER A 44 -9.49 0.65 -16.05
C SER A 44 -10.44 0.83 -14.87
N PHE A 45 -11.71 1.05 -15.18
CA PHE A 45 -12.79 0.87 -14.22
C PHE A 45 -13.80 -0.12 -14.79
N GLU A 46 -14.11 -1.16 -14.03
CA GLU A 46 -15.00 -2.23 -14.44
C GLU A 46 -16.10 -2.42 -13.39
N GLN A 47 -17.35 -2.36 -13.82
CA GLN A 47 -18.48 -2.74 -12.99
C GLN A 47 -18.65 -4.26 -13.05
N LEU A 48 -18.24 -4.95 -11.99
CA LEU A 48 -18.22 -6.42 -11.93
C LEU A 48 -19.61 -6.99 -11.65
N THR A 49 -20.40 -6.27 -10.83
CA THR A 49 -21.82 -6.55 -10.60
C THR A 49 -22.56 -5.22 -10.43
N THR A 50 -23.88 -5.26 -10.28
CA THR A 50 -24.67 -4.05 -9.97
C THR A 50 -24.14 -3.31 -8.74
N ARG A 51 -23.62 -4.02 -7.73
CA ARG A 51 -23.17 -3.47 -6.44
C ARG A 51 -21.66 -3.43 -6.25
N ILE A 52 -20.87 -3.93 -7.19
CA ILE A 52 -19.41 -4.03 -7.06
C ILE A 52 -18.75 -3.44 -8.32
N GLY A 53 -17.92 -2.42 -8.11
CA GLY A 53 -17.01 -1.86 -9.10
C GLY A 53 -15.55 -2.12 -8.72
N ARG A 54 -14.70 -2.19 -9.73
CA ARG A 54 -13.25 -2.37 -9.60
C ARG A 54 -12.54 -1.26 -10.36
N LEU A 55 -11.79 -0.44 -9.64
CA LEU A 55 -10.87 0.54 -10.21
C LEU A 55 -9.45 -0.05 -10.18
N ARG A 56 -8.83 -0.11 -11.36
CA ARG A 56 -7.42 -0.43 -11.53
C ARG A 56 -6.66 0.85 -11.81
N LEU A 57 -5.62 1.09 -11.02
CA LEU A 57 -4.69 2.18 -11.23
C LEU A 57 -3.35 1.62 -11.72
N ARG A 58 -2.92 2.07 -12.90
CA ARG A 58 -1.59 1.81 -13.45
C ARG A 58 -0.55 2.50 -12.58
N ARG A 59 0.62 1.87 -12.45
CA ARG A 59 1.74 2.45 -11.71
C ARG A 59 2.91 2.79 -12.61
N CYS A 60 3.69 3.77 -12.18
CA CYS A 60 5.02 4.08 -12.67
C CYS A 60 6.07 3.60 -11.66
N GLY A 61 7.15 2.97 -12.13
CA GLY A 61 8.27 2.52 -11.30
C GLY A 61 8.05 1.16 -10.62
N SER A 62 8.69 0.96 -9.46
CA SER A 62 8.84 -0.35 -8.80
C SER A 62 7.65 -0.84 -7.98
N ILE A 63 6.50 -0.18 -8.07
CA ILE A 63 5.42 -0.41 -7.13
C ILE A 63 4.21 -1.09 -7.83
N PRO A 64 3.52 -2.05 -7.20
CA PRO A 64 2.60 -2.94 -7.93
C PRO A 64 1.25 -2.27 -8.23
N ALA A 65 0.59 -2.54 -9.36
CA ALA A 65 -0.72 -1.96 -9.72
C ALA A 65 -1.71 -1.95 -8.53
N LEU A 66 -2.33 -0.80 -8.27
CA LEU A 66 -3.27 -0.64 -7.16
C LEU A 66 -4.69 -0.96 -7.64
N ILE A 67 -5.37 -1.88 -6.94
CA ILE A 67 -6.73 -2.30 -7.24
C ILE A 67 -7.63 -1.87 -6.09
N ILE A 68 -8.65 -1.08 -6.39
CA ILE A 68 -9.62 -0.56 -5.44
C ILE A 68 -10.99 -1.16 -5.79
N PHE A 69 -11.61 -1.86 -4.85
CA PHE A 69 -12.99 -2.31 -4.99
C PHE A 69 -13.92 -1.30 -4.33
N VAL A 70 -14.95 -0.88 -5.05
CA VAL A 70 -16.04 -0.08 -4.52
C VAL A 70 -17.27 -0.97 -4.49
N ALA A 71 -17.79 -1.23 -3.29
CA ALA A 71 -18.92 -2.13 -3.12
C ALA A 71 -19.95 -1.55 -2.16
N TYR A 72 -21.24 -1.75 -2.48
CA TYR A 72 -22.34 -1.43 -1.58
C TYR A 72 -22.87 -2.72 -0.93
N ALA A 73 -22.68 -2.85 0.38
CA ALA A 73 -23.14 -4.01 1.13
C ALA A 73 -24.67 -4.08 1.12
N PRO A 74 -25.28 -5.25 0.78
CA PRO A 74 -26.70 -5.45 0.94
C PRO A 74 -27.14 -5.26 2.40
N THR A 75 -28.29 -4.63 2.60
CA THR A 75 -28.92 -4.46 3.91
C THR A 75 -29.67 -5.72 4.34
N SER A 76 -30.09 -5.81 5.61
CA SER A 76 -30.86 -6.94 6.12
C SER A 76 -32.25 -7.12 5.48
N SER A 77 -32.72 -6.14 4.70
CA SER A 77 -33.96 -6.21 3.92
C SER A 77 -33.85 -7.10 2.67
N TYR A 78 -32.64 -7.54 2.31
CA TYR A 78 -32.39 -8.42 1.16
C TYR A 78 -32.48 -9.89 1.58
N GLY A 79 -32.78 -10.77 0.62
CA GLY A 79 -32.84 -12.21 0.87
C GLY A 79 -31.49 -12.74 1.33
N LYS A 80 -31.47 -13.71 2.25
CA LYS A 80 -30.22 -14.32 2.75
C LYS A 80 -29.33 -14.83 1.61
N GLU A 81 -29.96 -15.40 0.59
CA GLU A 81 -29.29 -15.90 -0.62
C GLU A 81 -28.60 -14.76 -1.41
N GLU A 82 -29.22 -13.59 -1.52
CA GLU A 82 -28.64 -12.43 -2.20
C GLU A 82 -27.46 -11.83 -1.42
N ILE A 83 -27.58 -11.81 -0.09
CA ILE A 83 -26.50 -11.39 0.82
C ILE A 83 -25.32 -12.35 0.70
N GLU A 84 -25.57 -13.65 0.74
CA GLU A 84 -24.54 -14.68 0.61
C GLU A 84 -23.87 -14.63 -0.77
N ALA A 85 -24.64 -14.53 -1.85
CA ALA A 85 -24.12 -14.37 -3.19
C ALA A 85 -23.24 -13.11 -3.34
N PHE A 86 -23.58 -12.01 -2.67
CA PHE A 86 -22.75 -10.81 -2.65
C PHE A 86 -21.37 -11.07 -2.02
N TYR A 87 -21.32 -11.69 -0.84
CA TYR A 87 -20.05 -11.99 -0.17
C TYR A 87 -19.21 -13.02 -0.93
N MET A 88 -19.85 -14.04 -1.52
CA MET A 88 -19.16 -15.03 -2.34
C MET A 88 -18.56 -14.41 -3.60
N ASN A 89 -19.29 -13.53 -4.28
CA ASN A 89 -18.77 -12.80 -5.44
C ASN A 89 -17.60 -11.89 -5.06
N LEU A 90 -17.71 -11.15 -3.95
CA LEU A 90 -16.64 -10.28 -3.46
C LEU A 90 -15.36 -11.08 -3.15
N GLU A 91 -15.49 -12.22 -2.48
CA GLU A 91 -14.37 -13.10 -2.17
C GLU A 91 -13.72 -13.66 -3.45
N LYS A 92 -14.53 -14.09 -4.42
CA LYS A 92 -14.07 -14.56 -5.73
C LYS A 92 -13.24 -13.49 -6.44
N PHE A 93 -13.75 -12.26 -6.55
CA PHE A 93 -13.04 -11.17 -7.22
C PHE A 93 -11.75 -10.76 -6.49
N HIS A 94 -11.73 -10.83 -5.16
CA HIS A 94 -10.51 -10.61 -4.39
C HIS A 94 -9.45 -11.69 -4.69
N LYS A 95 -9.86 -12.96 -4.76
CA LYS A 95 -8.99 -14.10 -5.08
C LYS A 95 -8.40 -14.04 -6.49
N GLU A 96 -9.17 -13.60 -7.48
CA GLU A 96 -8.69 -13.44 -8.86
C GLU A 96 -7.51 -12.44 -8.98
N ASN A 97 -7.37 -11.52 -8.02
CA ASN A 97 -6.33 -10.49 -8.05
C ASN A 97 -5.17 -10.77 -7.06
N HIS A 98 -5.11 -11.97 -6.46
CA HIS A 98 -4.14 -12.32 -5.40
C HIS A 98 -2.69 -12.52 -5.84
N THR A 99 -2.37 -12.46 -7.14
CA THR A 99 -0.98 -12.38 -7.61
C THR A 99 -0.27 -11.12 -7.09
N PHE A 100 -0.99 -10.02 -6.84
CA PHE A 100 -0.44 -8.75 -6.36
C PHE A 100 -0.20 -8.70 -4.85
N TYR A 101 -1.11 -9.22 -4.02
CA TYR A 101 -1.00 -9.15 -2.55
C TYR A 101 0.12 -10.05 -2.00
N LYS A 102 0.36 -11.21 -2.65
CA LYS A 102 1.46 -12.12 -2.29
C LYS A 102 2.82 -11.46 -2.53
N HIS A 103 2.99 -10.82 -3.69
CA HIS A 103 4.22 -10.09 -4.03
C HIS A 103 4.47 -8.90 -3.08
N LEU A 104 3.41 -8.20 -2.66
CA LEU A 104 3.51 -7.07 -1.73
C LEU A 104 3.88 -7.55 -0.31
N ARG A 105 3.24 -8.62 0.19
CA ARG A 105 3.61 -9.26 1.47
C ARG A 105 5.06 -9.76 1.48
N ASP A 106 5.49 -10.43 0.41
CA ASP A 106 6.85 -10.93 0.28
C ASP A 106 7.87 -9.79 0.12
N SER A 107 7.53 -8.72 -0.59
CA SER A 107 8.37 -7.51 -0.73
C SER A 107 8.48 -6.73 0.58
N VAL A 108 7.40 -6.62 1.37
CA VAL A 108 7.41 -5.96 2.68
C VAL A 108 8.22 -6.78 3.67
N ARG A 109 8.06 -8.11 3.67
CA ARG A 109 8.87 -9.01 4.50
C ARG A 109 10.36 -8.98 4.11
N SER A 110 10.68 -8.88 2.82
CA SER A 110 12.05 -8.72 2.32
C SER A 110 12.63 -7.34 2.67
N ALA A 111 11.83 -6.28 2.57
CA ALA A 111 12.19 -4.91 2.97
C ALA A 111 12.38 -4.79 4.50
N GLU A 112 11.59 -5.50 5.29
CA GLU A 112 11.74 -5.58 6.75
C GLU A 112 12.99 -6.37 7.14
N GLY A 113 13.27 -7.50 6.47
CA GLY A 113 14.50 -8.26 6.65
C GLY A 113 15.74 -7.42 6.33
N SER A 114 15.75 -6.72 5.19
CA SER A 114 16.86 -5.83 4.82
C SER A 114 17.01 -4.63 5.74
N ARG A 115 15.91 -4.05 6.24
CA ARG A 115 15.95 -2.99 7.28
C ARG A 115 16.46 -3.50 8.62
N ALA A 116 16.12 -4.72 9.02
CA ALA A 116 16.63 -5.34 10.25
C ALA A 116 18.14 -5.59 10.16
N THR A 117 18.63 -6.09 9.02
CA THR A 117 20.06 -6.30 8.77
C THR A 117 20.84 -4.98 8.71
N LYS A 118 20.33 -3.96 8.01
CA LYS A 118 20.94 -2.61 7.98
C LYS A 118 20.96 -1.96 9.36
N ARG A 119 19.92 -2.13 10.17
CA ARG A 119 19.87 -1.63 11.56
C ARG A 119 20.91 -2.30 12.45
N ARG A 120 21.11 -3.62 12.34
CA ARG A 120 22.17 -4.34 13.07
C ARG A 120 23.56 -3.84 12.67
N GLN A 121 23.83 -3.71 11.38
CA GLN A 121 25.11 -3.18 10.88
C GLN A 121 25.35 -1.73 11.33
N SER A 122 24.31 -0.89 11.33
CA SER A 122 24.41 0.48 11.85
C SER A 122 24.75 0.53 13.34
N TYR A 123 24.18 -0.38 14.15
CA TYR A 123 24.47 -0.47 15.57
C TYR A 123 25.92 -0.92 15.83
N GLU A 124 26.40 -1.92 15.10
CA GLU A 124 27.80 -2.39 15.18
C GLU A 124 28.80 -1.30 14.79
N ILE A 125 28.51 -0.51 13.75
CA ILE A 125 29.35 0.65 13.36
C ILE A 125 29.36 1.72 14.45
N HIS A 126 28.20 2.01 15.05
CA HIS A 126 28.08 3.00 16.12
C HIS A 126 28.90 2.59 17.36
N GLU A 127 28.87 1.31 17.72
CA GLU A 127 29.62 0.76 18.85
C GLU A 127 31.14 0.80 18.59
N LEU A 128 31.60 0.51 17.37
CA LEU A 128 33.01 0.65 16.99
C LEU A 128 33.50 2.11 17.08
N ILE A 129 32.67 3.08 16.70
CA ILE A 129 32.98 4.51 16.83
C ILE A 129 33.08 4.90 18.32
N ARG A 130 32.17 4.41 19.16
CA ARG A 130 32.19 4.62 20.62
C ARG A 130 33.48 4.10 21.25
N GLN A 131 33.85 2.86 20.93
CA GLN A 131 35.08 2.21 21.43
C GLN A 131 36.33 2.96 20.99
N ARG A 132 36.37 3.44 19.75
CA ARG A 132 37.47 4.26 19.25
C ARG A 132 37.59 5.59 20.02
N GLY A 133 36.46 6.22 20.34
CA GLY A 133 36.43 7.44 21.16
C GLY A 133 37.01 7.21 22.56
N ALA A 134 36.63 6.10 23.20
CA ALA A 134 37.16 5.70 24.51
C ALA A 134 38.67 5.38 24.47
N ALA A 135 39.12 4.62 23.46
CA ALA A 135 40.54 4.29 23.29
C ALA A 135 41.41 5.54 23.07
N LYS A 136 40.88 6.53 22.35
CA LYS A 136 41.54 7.83 22.12
C LYS A 136 41.63 8.64 23.41
N ALA A 137 40.57 8.66 24.23
CA ALA A 137 40.57 9.33 25.53
C ALA A 137 41.56 8.67 26.52
N ALA A 138 41.72 7.35 26.45
CA ALA A 138 42.67 6.59 27.26
C ALA A 138 44.13 6.66 26.75
N GLY A 139 44.42 7.39 25.67
CA GLY A 139 45.78 7.53 25.12
C GLY A 139 46.33 6.27 24.45
N ASN A 140 45.50 5.26 24.16
CA ASN A 140 45.94 4.01 23.56
C ASN A 140 45.99 4.09 22.02
N TYR A 141 47.10 4.58 21.48
CA TYR A 141 47.27 4.84 20.04
C TYR A 141 47.21 3.59 19.17
N GLN A 142 47.72 2.45 19.66
CA GLN A 142 47.74 1.19 18.90
C GLN A 142 46.33 0.62 18.75
N LEU A 143 45.55 0.61 19.84
CA LEU A 143 44.15 0.21 19.83
C LEU A 143 43.28 1.18 19.00
N THR A 144 43.58 2.48 19.05
CA THR A 144 42.88 3.50 18.27
C THR A 144 43.09 3.31 16.76
N SER A 145 44.31 2.98 16.34
CA SER A 145 44.63 2.72 14.92
C SER A 145 43.93 1.46 14.39
N GLU A 146 43.89 0.40 15.21
CA GLU A 146 43.19 -0.84 14.90
C GLU A 146 41.67 -0.62 14.74
N LEU A 147 41.03 0.06 15.69
CA LEU A 147 39.61 0.40 15.62
C LEU A 147 39.29 1.35 14.46
N ALA A 148 40.21 2.25 14.11
CA ALA A 148 40.04 3.14 12.96
C ALA A 148 40.11 2.40 11.61
N LYS A 149 40.87 1.30 11.50
CA LYS A 149 40.84 0.43 10.31
C LYS A 149 39.51 -0.33 10.23
N ARG A 150 39.05 -0.91 11.34
CA ARG A 150 37.77 -1.64 11.41
C ARG A 150 36.58 -0.75 11.08
N CYS A 151 36.55 0.48 11.59
CA CYS A 151 35.52 1.46 11.22
C CYS A 151 35.50 1.75 9.71
N ARG A 152 36.68 1.90 9.07
CA ARG A 152 36.76 2.17 7.63
C ARG A 152 36.22 1.02 6.78
N VAL A 153 36.51 -0.22 7.18
CA VAL A 153 35.99 -1.42 6.48
C VAL A 153 34.48 -1.52 6.66
N ALA A 154 33.99 -1.43 7.89
CA ALA A 154 32.55 -1.55 8.20
C ALA A 154 31.70 -0.46 7.51
N ILE A 155 32.20 0.78 7.46
CA ILE A 155 31.52 1.88 6.75
C ILE A 155 31.49 1.64 5.23
N LYS A 156 32.58 1.09 4.66
CA LYS A 156 32.65 0.78 3.22
C LYS A 156 31.71 -0.36 2.82
N GLU A 157 31.49 -1.33 3.69
CA GLU A 157 30.53 -2.41 3.49
C GLU A 157 29.07 -1.95 3.62
N HIS A 158 28.81 -0.95 4.47
CA HIS A 158 27.46 -0.39 4.66
C HIS A 158 27.00 0.58 3.55
N LEU A 159 27.94 1.19 2.83
CA LEU A 159 27.67 2.13 1.72
C LEU A 159 27.64 1.46 0.33
N LYS A 160 27.87 0.15 0.27
CA LYS A 160 27.77 -0.68 -0.95
C LYS A 160 26.34 -1.15 -1.18
#